data_AF-A0A9X5HA40-F1
#
_entry.id   AF-A0A9X5HA40-F1
#
_cell.length_a   1.000
_cell.length_b   1.000
_cell.length_c   1.000
_cell.angle_alpha   90.00
_cell.angle_beta   90.00
_cell.angle_gamma   90.00
#
_symmetry.space_group_name_H-M   'P 1'
#
loop_
_entity.id
_entity.type
_entity.pdbx_description
1 polymer ?
#
loop_
_entity_poly.entity_id
_entity_poly.type
_entity_poly.pdbx_seq_one_letter_code
_entity_poly.pdbx_strand_id
1 'polypeptide(L)' 'AGLTVPRTRARIAVEGFPDVDVLPGHAGELLLRGPQIGDQPGRTAGGWLRTGLLAVRGPDGFVTLLRDGDGRDAAAPPH' A
#
# COMPACT_ATOMS: atom_id res chain seq x y z
N ALA A 1 8.94 -6.29 10.56
CA ALA A 1 7.84 -7.09 11.14
C ALA A 1 6.62 -6.95 10.24
N GLY A 2 6.14 -8.04 9.64
CA GLY A 2 5.00 -8.02 8.72
C GLY A 2 3.69 -7.91 9.49
N LEU A 3 2.88 -6.89 9.21
CA LEU A 3 1.59 -6.68 9.84
C LEU A 3 0.57 -7.66 9.24
N THR A 4 0.51 -8.90 9.73
CA THR A 4 -0.57 -9.85 9.41
C THR A 4 -1.80 -9.50 10.23
N VAL A 5 -2.40 -8.35 9.93
CA VAL A 5 -3.69 -8.00 10.52
C VAL A 5 -4.77 -8.88 9.90
N PRO A 6 -5.42 -9.76 10.68
CA PRO A 6 -6.44 -10.65 10.15
C PRO A 6 -7.54 -9.82 9.52
N ARG A 7 -7.84 -10.11 8.25
CA ARG A 7 -8.90 -9.47 7.43
C ARG A 7 -8.60 -8.06 6.89
N THR A 8 -7.35 -7.61 6.91
CA THR A 8 -6.97 -6.38 6.21
C THR A 8 -6.23 -6.70 4.92
N ARG A 9 -6.74 -6.16 3.82
CA ARG A 9 -6.16 -6.27 2.48
C ARG A 9 -5.43 -4.98 2.16
N ALA A 10 -4.23 -5.13 1.61
CA ALA A 10 -3.44 -4.03 1.07
C ALA A 10 -3.32 -4.21 -0.45
N ARG A 11 -3.57 -3.13 -1.18
CA ARG A 11 -3.49 -3.05 -2.65
C ARG A 11 -2.62 -1.85 -3.00
N ILE A 12 -1.89 -1.93 -4.11
CA ILE A 12 -1.15 -0.77 -4.64
C ILE A 12 -1.78 -0.43 -5.98
N ALA A 13 -2.36 0.75 -6.06
CA ALA A 13 -3.08 1.21 -7.24
C ALA A 13 -2.39 2.42 -7.87
N VAL A 14 -2.72 2.70 -9.13
CA VAL A 14 -2.24 3.90 -9.81
C VAL A 14 -2.84 5.13 -9.10
N GLU A 15 -2.01 6.16 -8.86
CA GLU A 15 -2.45 7.39 -8.22
C GLU A 15 -3.61 8.02 -9.02
N GLY A 16 -4.71 8.32 -8.33
CA GLY A 16 -5.94 8.83 -8.96
C GLY A 16 -6.84 7.75 -9.59
N PHE A 17 -6.35 6.51 -9.76
CA PHE A 17 -7.09 5.38 -10.33
C PHE A 17 -7.09 4.18 -9.37
N PRO A 18 -7.90 4.21 -8.29
CA PRO A 18 -7.89 3.20 -7.24
C PRO A 18 -8.35 1.80 -7.67
N ASP A 19 -8.97 1.70 -8.84
CA ASP A 19 -9.41 0.42 -9.41
C ASP A 19 -8.30 -0.27 -10.22
N VAL A 20 -7.25 0.48 -10.59
CA VAL A 20 -6.15 0.02 -11.45
C VAL A 20 -4.95 -0.35 -10.59
N ASP A 21 -4.62 -1.64 -10.52
CA ASP A 21 -3.40 -2.11 -9.87
C ASP A 21 -2.14 -1.65 -10.60
N VAL A 22 -1.10 -1.31 -9.85
CA VAL A 22 0.24 -1.19 -10.43
C VAL A 22 0.87 -2.57 -10.62
N LEU A 23 1.73 -2.67 -11.63
CA LEU A 23 2.55 -3.84 -11.86
C LEU A 23 3.51 -4.08 -10.69
N PRO A 24 3.89 -5.34 -10.39
CA PRO A 24 4.95 -5.65 -9.44
C PRO A 24 6.23 -4.87 -9.79
N GLY A 25 6.93 -4.38 -8.77
CA GLY A 25 8.11 -3.53 -8.93
C GLY A 25 7.84 -2.07 -9.30
N HIS A 26 6.59 -1.67 -9.54
CA HIS A 26 6.24 -0.26 -9.79
C HIS A 26 5.66 0.40 -8.54
N ALA A 27 6.03 1.66 -8.34
CA ALA A 27 5.49 2.49 -7.28
C ALA A 27 4.06 2.94 -7.62
N GLY A 28 3.17 2.91 -6.63
CA GLY A 28 1.81 3.42 -6.73
C GLY A 28 1.27 3.79 -5.35
N GLU A 29 0.01 4.21 -5.29
CA GLU A 29 -0.65 4.57 -4.05
C GLU A 29 -1.08 3.34 -3.26
N LEU A 30 -0.77 3.30 -1.96
CA LEU A 30 -1.22 2.26 -1.06
C LEU A 30 -2.70 2.47 -0.70
N LEU A 31 -3.48 1.44 -0.98
CA LEU A 31 -4.87 1.30 -0.59
C LEU A 31 -5.02 0.24 0.50
N LEU A 32 -5.78 0.57 1.54
CA LEU A 32 -6.06 -0.33 2.65
C LEU A 32 -7.56 -0.59 2.77
N ARG A 33 -7.94 -1.85 2.99
CA ARG A 33 -9.34 -2.24 3.25
C ARG A 33 -9.37 -3.28 4.36
N GLY A 34 -10.11 -3.01 5.42
CA GLY A 34 -10.30 -3.97 6.51
C GLY A 34 -11.34 -3.49 7.51
N PRO A 35 -11.89 -4.40 8.34
CA PRO A 35 -12.90 -4.07 9.35
C PRO A 35 -12.37 -3.13 10.43
N GLN A 36 -11.06 -3.19 10.70
CA GLN A 36 -10.35 -2.31 11.62
C GLN A 36 -10.05 -0.92 11.04
N ILE A 37 -10.10 -0.77 9.71
CA ILE A 37 -10.04 0.52 9.06
C ILE A 37 -11.48 1.04 9.11
N GLY A 38 -11.81 1.85 10.11
CA GLY A 38 -13.16 2.42 10.28
C GLY A 38 -13.63 3.20 9.05
N ASP A 39 -14.88 3.66 9.05
CA ASP A 39 -15.39 4.54 7.99
C ASP A 39 -14.72 5.91 8.09
N GLN A 40 -13.58 6.04 7.41
CA GLN A 40 -12.77 7.25 7.40
C GLN A 40 -13.08 8.08 6.13
N PRO A 41 -13.09 9.42 6.23
CA PRO A 41 -13.22 10.28 5.05
C PRO A 41 -12.04 10.03 4.09
N GLY A 42 -12.32 9.92 2.79
CA GLY A 42 -11.31 9.56 1.77
C GLY A 42 -11.38 8.11 1.28
N ARG A 43 -12.41 7.36 1.67
CA ARG A 43 -12.70 6.02 1.16
C ARG A 43 -13.28 6.08 -0.26
N THR A 44 -12.80 5.21 -1.12
CA THR A 44 -13.33 5.03 -2.48
C THR A 44 -14.65 4.27 -2.45
N ALA A 45 -15.42 4.32 -3.54
CA ALA A 45 -16.70 3.61 -3.67
C ALA A 45 -16.60 2.08 -3.41
N GLY A 46 -15.40 1.49 -3.51
CA GLY A 46 -15.14 0.06 -3.25
C GLY A 46 -14.76 -0.30 -1.81
N GLY A 47 -14.80 0.66 -0.88
CA GLY A 47 -14.40 0.44 0.51
C GLY A 47 -12.89 0.44 0.76
N TRP A 48 -12.10 0.91 -0.21
CA TRP A 48 -10.65 1.11 -0.06
C TRP A 48 -10.37 2.49 0.48
N LEU A 49 -9.62 2.56 1.57
CA LEU A 49 -9.08 3.81 2.09
C LEU A 49 -7.84 4.19 1.28
N ARG A 50 -7.87 5.40 0.73
CA ARG A 50 -6.71 6.06 0.13
C ARG A 50 -5.80 6.55 1.24
N THR A 51 -4.60 5.98 1.33
CA THR A 51 -3.63 6.43 2.34
C THR A 51 -2.85 7.66 1.87
N GLY A 52 -2.83 7.94 0.56
CA GLY A 52 -1.96 8.96 -0.03
C GLY A 52 -0.46 8.64 0.08
N LEU A 53 -0.10 7.43 0.52
CA LEU A 53 1.28 6.99 0.63
C LEU A 53 1.69 6.25 -0.65
N LEU A 54 2.89 6.52 -1.14
CA LEU A 54 3.49 5.73 -2.20
C LEU A 54 4.02 4.41 -1.62
N ALA A 55 3.84 3.34 -2.35
CA ALA A 55 4.34 2.01 -2.01
C ALA A 55 4.70 1.23 -3.28
N VAL A 56 5.61 0.28 -3.15
CA VAL A 56 5.99 -0.65 -4.22
C VAL A 56 5.83 -2.08 -3.73
N ARG A 57 5.32 -2.95 -4.61
CA ARG A 57 5.26 -4.39 -4.33
C ARG A 57 6.57 -5.02 -4.78
N GLY A 58 7.36 -5.48 -3.83
CA GLY A 58 8.58 -6.25 -4.10
C GLY A 58 8.28 -7.62 -4.72
N PRO A 59 9.29 -8.25 -5.35
CA PRO A 59 9.15 -9.58 -5.97
C PRO A 59 8.74 -10.67 -4.96
N ASP A 60 9.08 -10.47 -3.68
CA ASP A 60 8.77 -11.36 -2.57
C ASP A 60 7.29 -11.26 -2.12
N GLY A 61 6.50 -10.40 -2.76
CA GLY A 61 5.10 -10.14 -2.40
C GLY A 61 4.91 -9.17 -1.23
N PHE A 62 6.00 -8.71 -0.61
CA PHE A 62 5.97 -7.66 0.39
C PHE A 62 5.71 -6.29 -0.23
N VAL A 63 4.97 -5.45 0.50
CA VAL A 63 4.72 -4.06 0.12
C VAL A 63 5.66 -3.15 0.91
N THR A 64 6.51 -2.42 0.21
CA THR A 64 7.44 -1.45 0.80
C THR A 64 6.84 -0.06 0.67
N LEU A 65 6.72 0.65 1.79
CA LEU A 65 6.26 2.04 1.80
C LEU A 65 7.40 2.98 1.39
N LEU A 66 7.13 3.82 0.41
CA LEU A 66 7.98 4.91 -0.03
C LEU A 66 7.52 6.16 0.72
N ARG A 67 8.25 6.52 1.78
CA ARG A 67 8.04 7.81 2.44
C ARG A 67 8.62 8.88 1.53
N ASP A 68 7.78 9.82 1.10
CA ASP A 68 8.25 11.06 0.51
C ASP A 68 9.04 11.82 1.60
N GLY A 69 10.36 11.86 1.45
CA GLY A 69 11.27 12.49 2.41
C GLY A 69 12.38 11.57 2.94
N ASP A 70 13.54 11.71 2.31
CA ASP A 70 14.89 11.21 2.66
C ASP A 70 15.27 9.82 2.14
N GLY A 71 16.14 9.84 1.13
CA GLY A 71 16.68 8.68 0.41
C GLY A 71 17.66 7.80 1.21
N ARG A 72 17.33 7.41 2.44
CA ARG A 72 18.13 6.48 3.25
C ARG A 72 17.26 5.61 4.14
N ASP A 73 16.64 4.57 3.58
CA ASP A 73 16.53 3.23 4.19
C ASP A 73 15.64 2.31 3.32
N ALA A 74 16.11 1.99 2.10
CA ALA A 74 15.67 0.74 1.49
C ALA A 74 16.58 -0.37 2.04
N ALA A 75 16.45 -0.64 3.35
CA ALA A 75 17.10 -1.79 3.96
C ALA A 75 16.56 -3.06 3.29
N ALA A 76 17.43 -3.71 2.54
CA ALA A 76 17.20 -5.01 1.93
C ALA A 76 16.70 -6.02 2.98
N PRO A 77 15.78 -6.93 2.62
CA PRO A 77 15.44 -8.04 3.51
C PRO A 77 16.69 -8.91 3.74
N PRO A 78 17.04 -9.27 4.98
CA PRO A 78 18.15 -10.19 5.22
C PRO A 78 17.78 -11.58 4.71
N HIS A 79 18.78 -12.21 4.09
CA HIS A 79 18.79 -13.52 3.43
C HIS A 79 18.41 -14.70 4.35
#